data_AF-A0A2N7PVY1-F1
#
_entry.id   AF-A0A2N7PVY1-F1
#
_cell.length_a   1.000
_cell.length_b   1.000
_cell.length_c   1.000
_cell.angle_alpha   90.00
_cell.angle_beta   90.00
_cell.angle_gamma   90.00
#
_symmetry.space_group_name_H-M   'P 1'
#
loop_
_entity.id
_entity.type
_entity.pdbx_description
1 polymer ?
#
loop_
_entity_poly.entity_id
_entity_poly.type
_entity_poly.pdbx_seq_one_letter_code
_entity_poly.pdbx_strand_id
1 'polypeptide(L)'
;MSVKRKSYSNEFKAKVWASDITYIKLESGFAYFCAVIDWHTRAILSYRLSNSIDTKLVVDTLNDAIDTFGKPDIFNTDQGS
;
A
#
# COMPACT_ATOMS: atom_id res chain seq x y z
N MET A 1 -9.96 24.25 -11.64
CA MET A 1 -9.85 23.74 -10.26
C MET A 1 -8.37 23.48 -9.99
N SER A 2 -7.70 24.32 -9.22
CA SER A 2 -6.25 24.22 -8.99
C SER A 2 -6.00 23.56 -7.64
N VAL A 3 -5.46 22.34 -7.64
CA VAL A 3 -5.05 21.64 -6.42
C VAL A 3 -3.75 22.29 -5.95
N LYS A 4 -3.83 23.11 -4.90
CA LYS A 4 -2.65 23.69 -4.26
C LYS A 4 -1.87 22.58 -3.56
N ARG A 5 -0.74 22.14 -4.13
CA ARG A 5 0.25 21.33 -3.41
C ARG A 5 0.92 22.22 -2.36
N LYS A 6 0.65 21.97 -1.08
CA LYS A 6 1.45 22.53 0.01
C LYS A 6 2.83 21.86 -0.02
N SER A 7 3.88 22.65 -0.21
CA SER A 7 5.26 22.21 -0.02
C SER A 7 5.57 22.22 1.47
N TYR A 8 5.73 21.04 2.08
CA TYR A 8 6.22 20.92 3.45
C TYR A 8 7.75 20.96 3.43
N SER A 9 8.32 21.97 4.10
CA SER A 9 9.74 22.10 4.42
C SER A 9 10.21 20.92 5.30
N ASN A 10 11.52 20.65 5.32
CA ASN A 10 12.18 19.51 5.99
C ASN A 10 12.00 19.49 7.52
N GLU A 11 10.78 19.23 7.99
CA GLU A 11 10.42 18.90 9.37
C GLU A 11 9.78 17.51 9.34
N PHE A 12 10.27 16.60 10.21
CA PHE A 12 9.82 15.22 10.42
C PHE A 12 8.75 14.71 9.44
N LYS A 13 9.17 14.12 8.30
CA LYS A 13 8.22 13.51 7.37
C LYS A 13 7.60 12.30 8.03
N ALA A 14 6.33 12.41 8.39
CA ALA A 14 5.54 11.27 8.87
C ALA A 14 5.64 10.11 7.86
N LYS A 15 5.78 8.89 8.37
CA LYS A 15 5.71 7.66 7.57
C LYS A 15 4.26 7.46 7.14
N VAL A 16 3.92 7.97 5.96
CA VAL A 16 2.59 7.82 5.37
C VAL A 16 2.65 6.71 4.33
N TRP A 17 1.90 5.65 4.58
CA TRP A 17 1.80 4.50 3.69
C TRP A 17 0.36 4.38 3.16
N ALA A 18 0.23 3.74 2.02
CA ALA A 18 -1.05 3.31 1.48
C ALA A 18 -1.00 1.82 1.15
N SER A 19 -2.15 1.15 1.14
CA SER A 19 -2.29 -0.14 0.48
C SER A 19 -3.25 -0.07 -0.68
N ASP A 20 -2.95 -0.83 -1.72
CA ASP A 20 -3.83 -1.06 -2.85
C ASP A 20 -3.93 -2.55 -3.15
N ILE A 21 -5.08 -2.98 -3.66
CA ILE A 21 -5.30 -4.35 -4.12
C ILE A 21 -5.79 -4.27 -5.56
N THR A 22 -5.12 -4.98 -6.44
CA THR A 22 -5.54 -5.13 -7.83
C THR A 22 -5.55 -6.59 -8.24
N TYR A 23 -6.15 -6.89 -9.39
CA TYR A 23 -6.11 -8.21 -9.98
C TYR A 23 -5.18 -8.22 -11.20
N ILE A 24 -4.43 -9.31 -11.33
CA ILE A 24 -3.59 -9.61 -12.49
C ILE A 24 -4.30 -10.68 -13.29
N LYS A 25 -4.61 -10.37 -14.55
CA LYS A 25 -5.19 -11.34 -15.48
C LYS A 25 -4.13 -12.34 -15.92
N LEU A 26 -4.45 -13.62 -15.79
CA LEU A 26 -3.64 -14.74 -16.23
C LEU A 26 -4.35 -15.45 -17.40
N GLU A 27 -3.66 -16.40 -18.03
CA GLU A 27 -4.24 -17.20 -19.12
C GLU A 27 -5.46 -18.01 -18.64
N SER A 28 -5.41 -18.52 -17.41
CA SER A 28 -6.50 -19.25 -16.78
C SER A 28 -6.92 -18.59 -15.45
N GLY A 29 -7.63 -17.46 -15.54
CA GLY A 29 -8.21 -16.78 -14.39
C GLY A 29 -7.44 -15.53 -13.96
N PHE A 30 -7.41 -15.28 -12.65
CA PHE A 30 -6.86 -14.06 -12.06
C PHE A 30 -6.12 -14.37 -10.76
N ALA A 31 -5.09 -13.57 -10.46
CA ALA A 31 -4.48 -13.50 -9.15
C ALA A 31 -4.69 -12.11 -8.55
N TYR A 32 -4.81 -12.01 -7.24
CA TYR A 32 -4.89 -10.77 -6.50
C TYR A 32 -3.51 -10.37 -6.02
N PHE A 33 -3.14 -9.13 -6.29
CA PHE A 33 -1.90 -8.51 -5.86
C PHE A 33 -2.23 -7.44 -4.84
N CYS A 34 -1.67 -7.57 -3.63
CA CYS A 34 -1.75 -6.55 -2.60
C CYS A 34 -0.35 -5.95 -2.41
N ALA A 35 -0.26 -4.63 -2.32
CA ALA A 35 0.98 -3.92 -2.04
C ALA A 35 0.79 -2.85 -0.96
N VAL A 36 1.81 -2.69 -0.12
CA VAL A 36 1.98 -1.53 0.76
C VAL A 36 3.00 -0.59 0.13
N ILE A 37 2.63 0.67 -0.04
CA ILE A 37 3.36 1.67 -0.80
C ILE A 37 3.65 2.88 0.08
N ASP A 38 4.91 3.29 0.12
CA ASP A 38 5.30 4.55 0.76
C ASP A 38 4.86 5.75 -0.10
N TRP A 39 4.10 6.69 0.48
CA TRP A 39 3.56 7.83 -0.28
C TRP A 39 4.64 8.77 -0.79
N HIS A 40 5.74 8.93 -0.07
CA HIS A 40 6.78 9.90 -0.38
C HIS A 40 7.67 9.42 -1.53
N THR A 41 8.17 8.19 -1.43
CA THR A 41 9.12 7.59 -2.37
C THR A 41 8.44 6.84 -3.50
N ARG A 42 7.16 6.47 -3.34
CA ARG A 42 6.42 5.54 -4.20
C ARG A 42 7.03 4.13 -4.24
N ALA A 43 7.92 3.80 -3.30
CA ALA A 43 8.47 2.46 -3.17
C ALA A 43 7.41 1.49 -2.65
N ILE A 44 7.41 0.27 -3.20
CA ILE A 44 6.68 -0.86 -2.62
C ILE A 44 7.50 -1.36 -1.43
N LEU A 45 6.92 -1.30 -0.24
CA LEU A 45 7.55 -1.77 1.00
C LEU A 45 7.38 -3.27 1.18
N SER A 46 6.21 -3.79 0.81
CA SER A 46 5.90 -5.21 0.78
C SER A 46 4.79 -5.47 -0.24
N TYR A 47 4.71 -6.71 -0.72
CA TYR A 47 3.64 -7.16 -1.58
C TYR A 47 3.41 -8.66 -1.43
N ARG A 48 2.19 -9.11 -1.75
CA ARG A 48 1.84 -10.54 -1.83
C ARG A 48 0.88 -10.80 -2.99
N LEU A 49 0.94 -12.04 -3.48
CA LEU A 49 0.02 -12.59 -4.46
C LEU A 49 -0.85 -13.67 -3.81
N SER A 50 -2.13 -13.73 -4.18
CA SER A 50 -3.07 -14.77 -3.75
C SER A 50 -4.07 -15.08 -4.85
N ASN A 51 -4.62 -16.30 -4.84
CA ASN A 51 -5.76 -16.66 -5.70
C ASN A 51 -7.11 -16.21 -5.09
N SER A 52 -7.10 -15.57 -3.92
CA SER A 52 -8.30 -15.09 -3.23
C SER A 52 -8.06 -13.72 -2.60
N ILE A 53 -9.08 -12.87 -2.66
CA ILE A 53 -9.10 -11.58 -1.96
C ILE A 53 -9.68 -11.78 -0.56
N ASP A 54 -8.79 -12.03 0.40
CA ASP A 54 -9.15 -12.25 1.81
C ASP A 54 -8.37 -11.31 2.74
N THR A 55 -8.79 -11.27 4.01
CA THR A 55 -8.11 -10.45 5.03
C THR A 55 -6.67 -10.89 5.25
N LYS A 56 -6.35 -12.18 5.02
CA LYS A 56 -5.00 -12.72 5.23
C LYS A 56 -4.01 -12.10 4.25
N LEU A 57 -4.40 -11.95 2.97
CA LEU A 57 -3.59 -11.29 1.96
C LEU A 57 -3.15 -9.89 2.42
N VAL A 58 -4.09 -9.08 2.92
CA VAL A 58 -3.83 -7.69 3.31
C VAL A 58 -3.03 -7.61 4.61
N VAL A 59 -3.45 -8.35 5.63
CA VAL A 59 -2.81 -8.33 6.95
C VAL A 59 -1.38 -8.83 6.88
N ASP A 60 -1.13 -9.94 6.20
CA ASP A 60 0.21 -10.49 6.07
C ASP A 60 1.13 -9.54 5.27
N THR A 61 0.61 -8.89 4.23
CA THR A 61 1.37 -7.89 3.47
C THR A 61 1.74 -6.70 4.34
N LEU A 62 0.81 -6.17 5.15
CA LEU A 62 1.08 -5.07 6.07
C LEU A 62 2.09 -5.45 7.15
N ASN A 63 1.97 -6.63 7.74
CA ASN A 63 2.90 -7.10 8.77
C ASN A 63 4.32 -7.21 8.22
N ASP A 64 4.52 -7.74 7.01
CA ASP A 64 5.85 -7.80 6.40
C ASP A 64 6.52 -6.40 6.27
N ALA A 65 5.73 -5.38 5.91
CA ALA A 65 6.23 -4.00 5.84
C ALA A 65 6.53 -3.44 7.24
N ILE A 66 5.68 -3.69 8.24
CA ILE A 66 5.90 -3.23 9.62
C ILE A 66 7.14 -3.88 10.21
N ASP A 67 7.33 -5.17 10.01
CA ASP A 67 8.47 -5.92 10.55
C ASP A 67 9.80 -5.42 9.95
N THR A 68 9.77 -4.97 8.70
CA THR A 68 10.97 -4.50 7.99
C THR A 68 11.25 -3.00 8.19
N PHE A 69 10.22 -2.16 8.15
CA PHE A 69 10.36 -0.69 8.10
C PHE A 69 9.80 0.04 9.34
N GLY A 70 9.25 -0.70 10.30
CA GLY A 70 8.55 -0.20 11.47
C GLY A 70 7.13 0.28 11.15
N LYS A 71 6.36 0.61 12.19
CA LYS A 71 4.96 1.06 12.02
C LYS A 71 4.87 2.42 11.29
N PRO A 72 3.91 2.61 10.37
CA PRO A 72 3.62 3.93 9.79
C PRO A 72 2.88 4.83 10.79
N ASP A 73 3.02 6.14 10.60
CA ASP A 73 2.24 7.14 11.35
C ASP A 73 0.80 7.21 10.81
N ILE A 74 0.65 7.09 9.49
CA ILE A 74 -0.64 7.09 8.80
C ILE A 74 -0.63 5.94 7.80
N PHE A 75 -1.68 5.12 7.85
CA PHE A 75 -1.91 4.05 6.88
C PHE A 75 -3.27 4.25 6.21
N ASN A 76 -3.26 4.55 4.93
CA ASN A 76 -4.45 4.74 4.11
C ASN A 76 -4.78 3.44 3.38
N THR A 77 -6.05 3.03 3.46
CA THR A 77 -6.61 1.98 2.61
C THR A 77 -7.74 2.63 1.83
N ASP A 78 -7.70 2.57 0.49
CA ASP A 78 -8.86 2.97 -0.30
C ASP A 78 -9.87 1.82 -0.34
N GLN A 79 -11.13 2.12 -0.12
CA GLN A 79 -12.26 1.24 -0.39
C GLN A 79 -13.15 1.96 -1.39
N GLY A 80 -12.75 1.92 -2.66
CA GLY A 80 -13.56 2.48 -3.74
C GLY A 80 -14.93 1.81 -3.81
N SER A 81 -15.97 2.61 -4.09
CA SER A 81 -17.36 2.17 -4.35
C SER A 81 -17.63 1.99 -5.83
#